data_AF-A0A074W5Q2-F1
#
_entry.id   AF-A0A074W5Q2-F1
#
_cell.length_a   1.000
_cell.length_b   1.000
_cell.length_c   1.000
_cell.angle_alpha   90.00
_cell.angle_beta   90.00
_cell.angle_gamma   90.00
#
_symmetry.space_group_name_H-M   'P 1'
#
loop_
_entity.id
_entity.type
_entity.pdbx_description
1 polymer ?
#
loop_
_entity_poly.entity_id
_entity_poly.type
_entity_poly.pdbx_seq_one_letter_code
_entity_poly.pdbx_strand_id
1 'polypeptide(L)'
;LRLPYELRRKIYSYLLPHTETKSSAGSLVSDSTGTSNAASSAHKIHLASLPSAKYTANTTLWHRGQTSLLAVCKQLHSECSALLYGENVFVLWVSYDAIQFRFRWVLASGLAPSCTFDFLQLVKGGYLGLVRRVMVTVDVVDEYTGMIKFNVGGSGLVYGLKLQVRKLVRAM
;
A
#
# COMPACT_ATOMS: atom_id res chain seq x y z
N LEU A 1 0.74 31.32 -6.71
CA LEU A 1 1.86 30.46 -7.15
C LEU A 1 2.28 30.87 -8.55
N ARG A 2 3.52 31.37 -8.76
CA ARG A 2 3.98 31.93 -10.05
C ARG A 2 4.72 30.94 -10.96
N LEU A 3 5.05 29.76 -10.44
CA LEU A 3 5.72 28.70 -11.19
C LEU A 3 4.73 27.98 -12.13
N PRO A 4 5.13 27.65 -13.37
CA PRO A 4 4.37 26.76 -14.25
C PRO A 4 3.98 25.45 -13.55
N TYR A 5 2.83 24.90 -13.91
CA TYR A 5 2.28 23.69 -13.28
C TYR A 5 3.26 22.51 -13.28
N GLU A 6 3.96 22.27 -14.39
CA GLU A 6 4.90 21.14 -14.49
C GLU A 6 6.07 21.23 -13.51
N LEU A 7 6.59 22.44 -13.27
CA LEU A 7 7.65 22.64 -12.29
C LEU A 7 7.13 22.42 -10.87
N ARG A 8 5.91 22.88 -10.59
CA ARG A 8 5.26 22.67 -9.29
C ARG A 8 5.01 21.19 -9.04
N ARG A 9 4.48 20.47 -10.04
CA ARG A 9 4.29 19.02 -10.00
C ARG A 9 5.59 18.27 -9.76
N LYS A 10 6.67 18.64 -10.44
CA LYS A 10 8.00 18.06 -10.20
C LYS A 10 8.53 18.35 -8.79
N ILE A 11 8.24 19.52 -8.22
CA ILE A 11 8.56 19.80 -6.80
C ILE A 11 7.72 18.91 -5.88
N TYR A 12 6.42 18.77 -6.13
CA TYR A 12 5.52 17.95 -5.33
C TYR A 12 5.92 16.48 -5.35
N SER A 13 6.41 15.93 -6.46
CA SER A 13 6.83 14.52 -6.53
C SER A 13 7.99 14.18 -5.60
N TYR A 14 8.82 15.15 -5.21
CA TYR A 14 9.88 14.95 -4.21
C TYR A 14 9.39 15.07 -2.76
N LEU A 15 8.24 15.72 -2.54
CA LEU A 15 7.73 16.03 -1.21
C LEU A 15 6.59 15.10 -0.79
N LEU A 16 5.72 14.73 -1.72
CA LEU A 16 4.53 13.93 -1.44
C LEU A 16 4.91 12.47 -1.18
N PRO A 17 4.09 11.76 -0.38
CA PRO A 17 4.18 10.30 -0.32
C PRO A 17 4.06 9.70 -1.71
N HIS A 18 4.94 8.75 -2.01
CA HIS A 18 4.93 8.06 -3.29
C HIS A 18 5.12 6.55 -3.13
N THR A 19 4.69 5.79 -4.13
CA THR A 19 4.85 4.33 -4.15
C THR A 19 5.95 3.89 -5.09
N GLU A 20 6.66 2.84 -4.70
CA GLU A 20 7.63 2.12 -5.52
C GLU A 20 7.26 0.63 -5.54
N THR A 21 7.25 0.01 -6.72
CA THR A 21 7.04 -1.45 -6.85
C THR A 21 8.38 -2.13 -7.10
N LYS A 22 8.79 -3.02 -6.21
CA LYS A 22 10.02 -3.80 -6.37
C LYS A 22 9.75 -5.02 -7.24
N SER A 23 10.52 -5.19 -8.32
CA SER A 23 10.33 -6.28 -9.29
C SER A 23 10.87 -7.63 -8.79
N SER A 24 11.92 -7.63 -7.97
CA SER A 24 12.52 -8.83 -7.38
C SER A 24 12.10 -9.01 -5.93
N ALA A 25 12.30 -10.22 -5.38
CA ALA A 25 12.29 -10.41 -3.94
C ALA A 25 13.63 -9.93 -3.33
N GLY A 26 13.62 -9.53 -2.07
CA GLY A 26 14.83 -9.08 -1.41
C GLY A 26 14.64 -8.62 0.03
N SER A 27 15.70 -8.01 0.57
CA SER A 27 15.71 -7.35 1.88
C SER A 27 15.86 -5.84 1.68
N LEU A 28 15.13 -5.06 2.48
CA LEU A 28 15.26 -3.60 2.56
C LEU A 28 16.46 -3.17 3.39
N VAL A 29 16.97 -4.08 4.22
CA VAL A 29 18.23 -3.91 4.93
C VAL A 29 19.32 -4.45 4.01
N SER A 30 20.25 -3.58 3.62
CA SER A 30 21.38 -3.95 2.76
C SER A 30 22.26 -4.99 3.44
N ASP A 31 22.51 -6.11 2.76
CA ASP A 31 23.57 -7.04 3.15
C ASP A 31 24.91 -6.35 2.96
N SER A 32 25.55 -5.94 4.06
CA SER A 32 26.81 -5.21 3.99
C SER A 32 27.95 -6.15 3.64
N THR A 33 28.45 -6.06 2.40
CA THR A 33 29.76 -6.58 2.00
C THR A 33 30.93 -5.70 2.49
N GLY A 34 30.65 -4.66 3.29
CA GLY A 34 31.64 -3.69 3.78
C GLY A 34 32.03 -3.90 5.24
N THR A 35 33.29 -3.62 5.55
CA THR A 35 33.98 -3.63 6.85
C THR A 35 33.26 -2.79 7.92
N SER A 36 32.20 -3.35 8.50
CA SER A 36 31.56 -2.83 9.71
C SER A 36 31.93 -3.67 10.93
N ASN A 37 32.16 -3.03 12.07
CA ASN A 37 32.49 -3.70 13.34
C ASN A 37 31.51 -4.85 13.65
N ALA A 38 32.00 -5.95 14.21
CA ALA A 38 31.24 -7.20 14.41
C ALA A 38 29.88 -7.01 15.10
N ALA A 39 29.79 -6.11 16.09
CA ALA A 39 28.52 -5.80 16.78
C ALA A 39 27.50 -5.07 15.88
N SER A 40 27.96 -4.18 14.99
CA SER A 40 27.09 -3.50 14.01
C SER A 40 26.60 -4.45 12.93
N SER A 41 27.46 -5.38 12.51
CA SER A 41 27.11 -6.45 11.57
C SER A 41 26.05 -7.39 12.16
N ALA A 42 26.24 -7.87 13.39
CA ALA A 42 25.28 -8.75 14.08
C ALA A 42 23.89 -8.09 14.22
N HIS A 43 23.84 -6.81 14.59
CA HIS A 43 22.58 -6.07 14.69
C HIS A 43 21.87 -5.91 13.33
N LYS A 44 22.63 -5.63 12.24
CA LYS A 44 22.08 -5.56 10.88
C LYS A 44 21.57 -6.89 10.37
N ILE A 45 22.31 -7.98 10.63
CA ILE A 45 21.89 -9.35 10.28
C ILE A 45 20.58 -9.69 11.00
N HIS A 46 20.47 -9.35 12.29
CA HIS A 46 19.24 -9.56 13.04
C HIS A 46 18.06 -8.77 12.42
N LEU A 47 18.25 -7.49 12.08
CA LEU A 47 17.24 -6.66 11.41
C LEU A 47 16.82 -7.20 10.03
N ALA A 48 17.78 -7.65 9.21
CA ALA A 48 17.52 -8.23 7.90
C ALA A 48 16.75 -9.56 8.00
N SER A 49 16.89 -10.28 9.12
CA SER A 49 16.15 -11.52 9.35
C SER A 49 14.65 -11.28 9.63
N LEU A 50 14.28 -10.09 10.10
CA LEU A 50 12.90 -9.75 10.44
C LEU A 50 11.98 -9.78 9.21
N PRO A 51 10.74 -10.30 9.34
CA PRO A 51 9.78 -10.33 8.23
C PRO A 51 9.49 -8.95 7.63
N SER A 52 9.53 -7.91 8.47
CA SER A 52 9.31 -6.51 8.08
C SER A 52 10.41 -5.97 7.14
N ALA A 53 11.62 -6.54 7.17
CA ALA A 53 12.71 -6.19 6.25
C ALA A 53 12.60 -6.89 4.90
N LYS A 54 11.92 -8.05 4.84
CA LYS A 54 11.82 -8.88 3.63
C LYS A 54 10.62 -8.49 2.77
N TYR A 55 10.78 -8.56 1.46
CA TYR A 55 9.71 -8.37 0.50
C TYR A 55 9.78 -9.39 -0.62
N THR A 56 8.62 -9.73 -1.16
CA THR A 56 8.49 -10.61 -2.33
C THR A 56 8.54 -9.79 -3.61
N ALA A 57 8.73 -10.46 -4.74
CA ALA A 57 8.57 -9.82 -6.05
C ALA A 57 7.19 -9.13 -6.15
N ASN A 58 7.17 -8.00 -6.84
CA ASN A 58 6.00 -7.14 -7.03
C ASN A 58 5.40 -6.54 -5.74
N THR A 59 6.20 -6.45 -4.67
CA THR A 59 5.76 -5.73 -3.46
C THR A 59 5.76 -4.23 -3.73
N THR A 60 4.60 -3.59 -3.52
CA THR A 60 4.49 -2.13 -3.50
C THR A 60 4.85 -1.60 -2.11
N LEU A 61 5.76 -0.63 -2.07
CA LEU A 61 6.22 0.03 -0.86
C LEU A 61 5.94 1.52 -0.95
N TRP A 62 5.45 2.09 0.14
CA TRP A 62 5.24 3.52 0.28
C TRP A 62 6.46 4.19 0.87
N HIS A 63 6.90 5.28 0.26
CA HIS A 63 7.87 6.19 0.84
C HIS A 63 7.11 7.29 1.58
N ARG A 64 7.46 7.47 2.87
CA ARG A 64 6.86 8.52 3.68
C ARG A 64 7.29 9.87 3.12
N GLY A 65 6.32 10.64 2.64
CA GLY A 65 6.47 12.05 2.33
C GLY A 65 5.70 12.92 3.30
N GLN A 66 5.53 14.18 2.93
CA GLN A 66 4.86 15.19 3.74
C GLN A 66 3.44 15.43 3.23
N THR A 67 2.44 15.10 4.06
CA THR A 67 1.02 15.33 3.74
C THR A 67 0.51 16.70 4.17
N SER A 68 1.29 17.46 4.97
CA SER A 68 0.89 18.80 5.43
C SER A 68 0.63 19.77 4.27
N LEU A 69 1.23 19.55 3.10
CA LEU A 69 0.98 20.32 1.89
C LEU A 69 -0.49 20.31 1.46
N LEU A 70 -1.23 19.25 1.78
CA LEU A 70 -2.66 19.14 1.47
C LEU A 70 -3.52 20.11 2.31
N ALA A 71 -3.00 20.60 3.44
CA ALA A 71 -3.74 21.48 4.35
C ALA A 71 -3.47 22.98 4.12
N VAL A 72 -2.49 23.34 3.29
CA VAL A 72 -2.01 24.72 3.18
C VAL A 72 -3.00 25.62 2.43
N CYS A 73 -3.43 25.23 1.22
CA CYS A 73 -4.40 26.01 0.45
C CYS A 73 -5.14 25.13 -0.57
N LYS A 74 -6.30 25.60 -1.05
CA LYS A 74 -7.16 24.85 -1.99
C LYS A 74 -6.46 24.47 -3.28
N GLN A 75 -5.63 25.36 -3.83
CA GLN A 75 -4.89 25.10 -5.07
C GLN A 75 -3.84 23.99 -4.88
N LEU A 76 -3.04 24.06 -3.81
CA LEU A 76 -2.08 23.01 -3.50
C LEU A 76 -2.79 21.69 -3.19
N HIS A 77 -3.89 21.77 -2.46
CA HIS A 77 -4.70 20.62 -2.13
C HIS A 77 -5.20 19.89 -3.39
N SER A 78 -5.80 20.59 -4.35
CA SER A 78 -6.32 19.95 -5.56
C SER A 78 -5.21 19.35 -6.42
N GLU A 79 -4.08 20.04 -6.57
CA GLU A 79 -2.95 19.55 -7.35
C GLU A 79 -2.25 18.36 -6.67
N CYS A 80 -1.98 18.44 -5.36
CA CYS A 80 -1.33 17.38 -4.60
C CYS A 80 -2.24 16.15 -4.40
N SER A 81 -3.54 16.33 -4.20
CA SER A 81 -4.47 15.20 -4.08
C SER A 81 -4.55 14.43 -5.41
N ALA A 82 -4.60 15.12 -6.55
CA ALA A 82 -4.57 14.48 -7.86
C ALA A 82 -3.29 13.63 -8.06
N LEU A 83 -2.13 14.12 -7.61
CA LEU A 83 -0.88 13.35 -7.66
C LEU A 83 -0.89 12.19 -6.67
N LEU A 84 -1.28 12.44 -5.41
CA LEU A 84 -1.25 11.46 -4.33
C LEU A 84 -2.16 10.26 -4.63
N TYR A 85 -3.38 10.49 -5.11
CA TYR A 85 -4.32 9.41 -5.41
C TYR A 85 -4.15 8.87 -6.84
N GLY A 86 -3.72 9.70 -7.79
CA GLY A 86 -3.65 9.33 -9.20
C GLY A 86 -2.35 8.63 -9.63
N GLU A 87 -1.20 8.97 -9.06
CA GLU A 87 0.09 8.40 -9.47
C GLU A 87 0.50 7.18 -8.63
N ASN A 88 0.01 7.10 -7.39
CA ASN A 88 0.36 6.04 -6.45
C ASN A 88 -0.49 4.79 -6.60
N VAL A 89 0.11 3.65 -6.24
CA VAL A 89 -0.53 2.33 -6.31
C VAL A 89 -1.14 1.96 -4.96
N PHE A 90 -2.45 1.77 -4.93
CA PHE A 90 -3.17 1.30 -3.75
C PHE A 90 -3.28 -0.22 -3.77
N VAL A 91 -2.73 -0.89 -2.75
CA VAL A 91 -2.82 -2.34 -2.60
C VAL A 91 -4.07 -2.67 -1.79
N LEU A 92 -5.08 -3.21 -2.46
CA LEU A 92 -6.34 -3.61 -1.84
C LEU A 92 -6.38 -5.11 -1.63
N TRP A 93 -6.83 -5.50 -0.44
CA TRP A 93 -7.13 -6.86 -0.06
C TRP A 93 -8.63 -7.00 0.07
N VAL A 94 -9.22 -7.82 -0.78
CA VAL A 94 -10.67 -8.07 -0.80
C VAL A 94 -10.90 -9.43 -0.16
N SER A 95 -11.45 -9.43 1.04
CA SER A 95 -11.92 -10.63 1.75
C SER A 95 -13.43 -10.77 1.61
N TYR A 96 -14.01 -11.81 2.23
CA TYR A 96 -15.47 -12.02 2.28
C TYR A 96 -16.24 -10.83 2.88
N ASP A 97 -15.68 -10.21 3.91
CA ASP A 97 -16.34 -9.23 4.76
C ASP A 97 -15.86 -7.79 4.55
N ALA A 98 -14.61 -7.59 4.13
CA ALA A 98 -13.98 -6.27 4.07
C ALA A 98 -13.17 -6.02 2.79
N ILE A 99 -13.00 -4.73 2.47
CA ILE A 99 -12.07 -4.24 1.46
C ILE A 99 -11.00 -3.43 2.19
N GLN A 100 -9.83 -4.03 2.39
CA GLN A 100 -8.76 -3.45 3.17
C GLN A 100 -7.71 -2.83 2.27
N PHE A 101 -7.36 -1.57 2.51
CA PHE A 101 -6.13 -0.99 1.99
C PHE A 101 -4.97 -1.39 2.88
N ARG A 102 -4.01 -2.15 2.32
CA ARG A 102 -2.78 -2.50 3.02
C ARG A 102 -1.69 -1.49 2.69
N PHE A 103 -1.37 -0.67 3.68
CA PHE A 103 -0.34 0.35 3.60
C PHE A 103 0.95 -0.17 4.22
N ARG A 104 1.95 -0.44 3.39
CA ARG A 104 3.31 -0.82 3.82
C ARG A 104 4.28 0.28 3.44
N TRP A 105 5.05 0.81 4.39
CA TRP A 105 5.94 1.95 4.14
C TRP A 105 7.36 1.72 4.65
N VAL A 106 8.33 2.30 3.95
CA VAL A 106 9.76 2.16 4.29
C VAL A 106 10.17 3.19 5.34
N LEU A 107 10.88 2.74 6.37
CA LEU A 107 11.54 3.58 7.36
C LEU A 107 13.02 3.79 6.99
N ALA A 108 13.63 4.85 7.50
CA ALA A 108 15.07 5.09 7.36
C ALA A 108 15.94 3.95 7.93
N SER A 109 15.39 3.15 8.85
CA SER A 109 16.05 1.95 9.40
C SER A 109 16.09 0.75 8.44
N GLY A 110 15.45 0.84 7.27
CA GLY A 110 15.32 -0.29 6.33
C GLY A 110 14.24 -1.31 6.73
N LEU A 111 13.39 -0.98 7.71
CA LEU A 111 12.20 -1.77 8.02
C LEU A 111 10.99 -1.24 7.27
N ALA A 112 10.07 -2.13 6.92
CA ALA A 112 8.81 -1.75 6.29
C ALA A 112 7.59 -2.28 7.06
N PRO A 113 7.18 -1.60 8.15
CA PRO A 113 5.93 -1.90 8.84
C PRO A 113 4.71 -1.77 7.91
N SER A 114 3.66 -2.50 8.26
CA SER A 114 2.39 -2.52 7.54
C SER A 114 1.22 -2.14 8.45
N CYS A 115 0.25 -1.42 7.89
CA CYS A 115 -1.01 -1.09 8.53
C CYS A 115 -2.16 -1.38 7.55
N THR A 116 -3.35 -1.62 8.07
CA THR A 116 -4.54 -1.94 7.29
C THR A 116 -5.67 -0.99 7.63
N PHE A 117 -6.31 -0.43 6.61
CA PHE A 117 -7.46 0.46 6.74
C PHE A 117 -8.63 -0.07 5.93
N ASP A 118 -9.88 0.18 6.35
CA ASP A 118 -11.03 -0.02 5.47
C ASP A 118 -10.94 1.01 4.33
N PHE A 119 -10.79 0.53 3.10
CA PHE A 119 -10.51 1.38 1.94
C PHE A 119 -11.66 2.33 1.63
N LEU A 120 -12.90 1.85 1.66
CA LEU A 120 -14.08 2.65 1.32
C LEU A 120 -14.39 3.68 2.41
N GLN A 121 -13.99 3.40 3.66
CA GLN A 121 -14.09 4.37 4.74
C GLN A 121 -12.95 5.39 4.73
N LEU A 122 -11.75 4.99 4.30
CA LEU A 122 -10.59 5.87 4.22
C LEU A 122 -10.72 6.87 3.07
N VAL A 123 -11.05 6.38 1.87
CA VAL A 123 -11.13 7.18 0.64
C VAL A 123 -12.59 7.49 0.35
N LYS A 124 -13.12 8.53 0.99
CA LYS A 124 -14.51 8.96 0.83
C LYS A 124 -14.67 10.04 -0.25
N GLY A 125 -15.80 9.99 -0.95
CA GLY A 125 -16.27 11.07 -1.82
C GLY A 125 -15.39 11.26 -3.06
N GLY A 126 -15.10 12.52 -3.40
CA GLY A 126 -14.44 12.88 -4.65
C GLY A 126 -13.03 12.32 -4.84
N TYR A 127 -12.33 11.93 -3.77
CA TYR A 127 -10.97 11.36 -3.88
C TYR A 127 -10.96 9.96 -4.47
N LEU A 128 -12.05 9.20 -4.34
CA LEU A 128 -12.12 7.85 -4.88
C LEU A 128 -12.02 7.86 -6.41
N GLY A 129 -12.64 8.85 -7.06
CA GLY A 129 -12.51 9.08 -8.51
C GLY A 129 -11.13 9.59 -8.95
N LEU A 130 -10.26 9.99 -8.01
CA LEU A 130 -8.87 10.33 -8.31
C LEU A 130 -7.97 9.09 -8.29
N VAL A 131 -8.39 7.99 -7.67
CA VAL A 131 -7.60 6.76 -7.58
C VAL A 131 -7.58 6.08 -8.95
N ARG A 132 -6.38 6.00 -9.55
CA ARG A 132 -6.21 5.43 -10.91
C ARG A 132 -5.48 4.10 -10.94
N ARG A 133 -4.68 3.81 -9.91
CA ARG A 133 -3.80 2.63 -9.90
C ARG A 133 -4.08 1.80 -8.67
N VAL A 134 -4.63 0.62 -8.89
CA VAL A 134 -5.04 -0.29 -7.82
C VAL A 134 -4.50 -1.68 -8.12
N MET A 135 -3.85 -2.28 -7.14
CA MET A 135 -3.48 -3.68 -7.15
C MET A 135 -4.45 -4.41 -6.23
N VAL A 136 -5.34 -5.22 -6.81
CA VAL A 136 -6.34 -5.97 -6.06
C VAL A 136 -5.82 -7.38 -5.81
N THR A 137 -5.67 -7.72 -4.54
CA THR A 137 -5.42 -9.09 -4.08
C THR A 137 -6.73 -9.62 -3.51
N VAL A 138 -7.21 -10.72 -4.08
CA VAL A 138 -8.46 -11.35 -3.67
C VAL A 138 -8.10 -12.50 -2.74
N ASP A 139 -8.55 -12.40 -1.49
CA ASP A 139 -8.34 -13.44 -0.49
C ASP A 139 -9.50 -14.43 -0.55
N VAL A 140 -9.30 -15.51 -1.30
CA VAL A 140 -10.27 -16.60 -1.41
C VAL A 140 -9.97 -17.59 -0.30
N VAL A 141 -10.76 -17.53 0.76
CA VAL A 141 -10.76 -18.51 1.83
C VAL A 141 -11.59 -19.72 1.37
N ASP A 142 -11.03 -20.57 0.53
CA ASP A 142 -11.56 -21.89 0.12
C ASP A 142 -10.34 -22.77 -0.25
N GLU A 143 -10.14 -24.02 0.14
CA GLU A 143 -10.86 -24.97 0.98
C GLU A 143 -9.83 -25.59 1.95
N TYR A 144 -10.22 -25.82 3.20
CA TYR A 144 -9.92 -27.05 3.92
C TYR A 144 -8.63 -27.83 3.60
N THR A 145 -7.55 -27.53 4.33
CA THR A 145 -6.51 -28.55 4.58
C THR A 145 -6.98 -29.56 5.66
N GLY A 146 -8.20 -30.13 5.53
CA GLY A 146 -8.59 -31.34 6.29
C GLY A 146 -9.97 -31.47 6.96
N MET A 147 -11.00 -30.63 6.71
CA MET A 147 -12.29 -30.77 7.42
C MET A 147 -13.54 -30.37 6.61
N ILE A 148 -14.26 -31.28 5.95
CA ILE A 148 -15.43 -30.88 5.15
C ILE A 148 -16.55 -30.27 6.03
N LYS A 149 -16.88 -28.98 5.84
CA LYS A 149 -18.06 -28.34 6.45
C LYS A 149 -19.15 -28.15 5.40
N PHE A 150 -20.27 -28.81 5.61
CA PHE A 150 -21.48 -28.58 4.83
C PHE A 150 -22.22 -27.38 5.42
N ASN A 151 -22.10 -26.21 4.78
CA ASN A 151 -23.02 -25.09 5.05
C ASN A 151 -24.28 -25.31 4.20
N VAL A 152 -25.36 -25.78 4.82
CA VAL A 152 -26.66 -25.90 4.15
C VAL A 152 -27.47 -24.64 4.45
N GLY A 153 -27.84 -23.89 3.42
CA GLY A 153 -28.82 -22.78 3.52
C GLY A 153 -28.28 -21.35 3.38
N GLY A 154 -26.96 -21.14 3.28
CA GLY A 154 -26.35 -19.81 3.06
C GLY A 154 -25.74 -19.66 1.67
N SER A 155 -25.60 -18.42 1.19
CA SER A 155 -25.08 -18.11 -0.16
C SER A 155 -23.59 -18.46 -0.40
N GLY A 156 -22.86 -18.88 0.64
CA GLY A 156 -21.44 -19.27 0.58
C GLY A 156 -20.43 -18.11 0.66
N LEU A 157 -19.15 -18.43 0.89
CA LEU A 157 -18.06 -17.46 1.01
C LEU A 157 -17.77 -16.75 -0.32
N VAL A 158 -17.84 -17.48 -1.43
CA VAL A 158 -17.66 -16.91 -2.77
C VAL A 158 -18.72 -15.83 -3.07
N TYR A 159 -19.94 -15.95 -2.52
CA TYR A 159 -20.99 -14.95 -2.71
C TYR A 159 -20.66 -13.62 -2.02
N GLY A 160 -20.17 -13.65 -0.78
CA GLY A 160 -19.78 -12.41 -0.09
C GLY A 160 -18.59 -11.73 -0.75
N LEU A 161 -17.62 -12.50 -1.23
CA LEU A 161 -16.49 -11.98 -2.00
C LEU A 161 -16.95 -11.34 -3.32
N LYS A 162 -17.86 -11.98 -4.06
CA LYS A 162 -18.50 -11.39 -5.25
C LYS A 162 -19.23 -10.08 -4.90
N LEU A 163 -19.87 -10.01 -3.73
CA LEU A 163 -20.53 -8.79 -3.26
C LEU A 163 -19.52 -7.67 -2.97
N GLN A 164 -18.39 -7.97 -2.32
CA GLN A 164 -17.34 -6.96 -2.06
C GLN A 164 -16.69 -6.47 -3.35
N VAL A 165 -16.37 -7.37 -4.28
CA VAL A 165 -15.86 -6.98 -5.60
C VAL A 165 -16.87 -6.09 -6.33
N ARG A 166 -18.16 -6.43 -6.30
CA ARG A 166 -19.22 -5.60 -6.90
C ARG A 166 -19.33 -4.24 -6.22
N LYS A 167 -19.19 -4.16 -4.88
CA LYS A 167 -19.17 -2.90 -4.15
C LYS A 167 -17.98 -2.04 -4.56
N LEU A 168 -16.79 -2.63 -4.66
CA LEU A 168 -15.58 -1.95 -5.10
C LEU A 168 -15.73 -1.38 -6.51
N VAL A 169 -16.19 -2.19 -7.47
CA VAL A 169 -16.39 -1.78 -8.87
C VAL A 169 -17.46 -0.70 -9.02
N ARG A 170 -18.47 -0.64 -8.14
CA ARG A 170 -19.47 0.42 -8.16
C ARG A 170 -18.99 1.73 -7.54
N ALA A 171 -18.02 1.65 -6.64
CA ALA A 171 -17.53 2.81 -5.91
C ALA A 171 -16.45 3.57 -6.71
N MET A 172 -15.67 2.84 -7.52
CA MET A 172 -14.65 3.39 -8.43
C MET A 172 -15.24 3.72 -9.80
#